data_AF-A0A4P6YUR5-F1
#
_entry.id   AF-A0A4P6YUR5-F1
#
_cell.length_a   1.000
_cell.length_b   1.000
_cell.length_c   1.000
_cell.angle_alpha   90.00
_cell.angle_beta   90.00
_cell.angle_gamma   90.00
#
_symmetry.space_group_name_H-M   'P 1'
#
loop_
_entity.id
_entity.type
_entity.pdbx_description
1 polymer ?
#
loop_
_entity_poly.entity_id
_entity_poly.type
_entity_poly.pdbx_seq_one_letter_code
_entity_poly.pdbx_strand_id
1 'polypeptide(L)'
;MAVSVIIYWGLSVALAVLAVWALIMTFVYFTKQVGGNLFMLVVIDLLAGLVGLAGWVVYSNTSWSNYWLTASPKTTSSLLLISWIALLVLAVVQFVLTVVDAKRVAA
;
A
#
# COMPACT_ATOMS: atom_id res chain seq x y z
N MET A 1 9.47 -23.43 6.21
CA MET A 1 9.23 -22.98 4.81
C MET A 1 7.78 -22.60 4.54
N ALA A 2 6.78 -23.42 4.89
CA ALA A 2 5.36 -23.13 4.61
C ALA A 2 4.83 -21.83 5.26
N VAL A 3 5.18 -21.55 6.53
CA VAL A 3 4.71 -20.35 7.25
C VAL A 3 5.19 -19.06 6.59
N SER A 4 6.47 -18.98 6.23
CA SER A 4 7.08 -17.82 5.55
C SER A 4 6.39 -17.52 4.22
N VAL A 5 6.03 -18.56 3.45
CA VAL A 5 5.29 -18.44 2.19
C VAL A 5 3.86 -17.93 2.42
N ILE A 6 3.17 -18.42 3.46
CA ILE A 6 1.82 -17.97 3.79
C ILE A 6 1.82 -16.49 4.19
N ILE A 7 2.78 -16.05 5.01
CA ILE A 7 2.91 -14.65 5.42
C ILE A 7 3.18 -13.76 4.19
N TYR A 8 4.06 -14.20 3.28
CA TYR A 8 4.37 -13.46 2.06
C TYR A 8 3.12 -13.24 1.20
N TRP A 9 2.35 -14.30 0.94
CA TRP A 9 1.14 -14.20 0.11
C TRP A 9 0.01 -13.47 0.83
N GLY A 10 -0.17 -13.68 2.14
CA GLY A 10 -1.15 -12.95 2.94
C GLY A 10 -0.89 -11.44 2.90
N LEU A 11 0.37 -11.04 3.06
CA LEU A 11 0.78 -9.64 2.95
C LEU A 11 0.55 -9.09 1.54
N SER A 12 0.96 -9.85 0.51
CA SER A 12 0.83 -9.43 -0.89
C SER A 12 -0.64 -9.22 -1.29
N VAL A 13 -1.52 -10.16 -0.92
CA VAL A 13 -2.95 -10.07 -1.22
C VAL A 13 -3.61 -8.94 -0.42
N ALA A 14 -3.26 -8.78 0.86
CA ALA A 14 -3.80 -7.68 1.67
C ALA A 14 -3.45 -6.31 1.08
N LEU A 15 -2.19 -6.09 0.67
CA LEU A 15 -1.77 -4.86 0.03
C LEU A 15 -2.44 -4.65 -1.33
N ALA A 16 -2.60 -5.71 -2.12
CA ALA A 16 -3.28 -5.63 -3.42
C ALA A 16 -4.76 -5.23 -3.26
N VAL A 17 -5.48 -5.87 -2.32
CA VAL A 17 -6.87 -5.54 -2.02
C VAL A 17 -7.00 -4.10 -1.53
N LEU A 18 -6.08 -3.66 -0.65
CA LEU A 18 -6.07 -2.30 -0.14
C LEU A 18 -5.77 -1.28 -1.26
N ALA A 19 -4.86 -1.58 -2.18
CA ALA A 19 -4.58 -0.72 -3.34
C ALA A 19 -5.81 -0.58 -4.27
N VAL A 20 -6.51 -1.67 -4.54
CA VAL A 20 -7.75 -1.65 -5.35
C VAL A 20 -8.83 -0.84 -4.63
N TRP A 21 -9.00 -1.05 -3.32
CA TRP A 21 -9.96 -0.29 -2.52
C TRP A 21 -9.66 1.21 -2.52
N ALA A 22 -8.40 1.59 -2.29
CA ALA A 22 -7.93 2.98 -2.33
C ALA A 22 -8.18 3.62 -3.70
N LEU A 23 -7.93 2.89 -4.79
CA LEU A 23 -8.22 3.35 -6.15
C LEU A 23 -9.71 3.61 -6.37
N ILE A 24 -10.58 2.69 -5.92
CA ILE A 24 -12.04 2.86 -6.00
C ILE A 24 -12.47 4.11 -5.21
N MET A 25 -11.99 4.28 -3.98
CA MET A 25 -12.34 5.44 -3.16
C MET A 25 -11.85 6.76 -3.76
N THR A 26 -10.65 6.76 -4.32
CA THR A 26 -10.10 7.92 -5.05
C THR A 26 -10.99 8.27 -6.25
N PHE A 27 -11.45 7.28 -7.02
CA PHE A 27 -12.35 7.51 -8.16
C PHE A 27 -13.75 8.01 -7.73
N VAL A 28 -14.31 7.46 -6.65
CA VAL A 28 -15.59 7.92 -6.09
C VAL A 28 -15.48 9.38 -5.64
N TYR A 29 -14.35 9.77 -5.04
CA TYR A 29 -14.09 11.16 -4.69
C TYR A 29 -14.14 12.08 -5.92
N PHE A 30 -13.41 11.73 -6.99
CA PHE A 30 -13.41 12.51 -8.22
C PHE A 30 -14.80 12.70 -8.84
N THR A 31 -15.63 11.65 -8.82
CA THR A 31 -16.93 11.67 -9.50
C THR A 31 -18.03 12.34 -8.69
N LYS A 32 -17.99 12.25 -7.36
CA LYS A 32 -19.09 12.73 -6.51
C LYS A 32 -18.71 13.95 -5.66
N GLN A 33 -17.43 14.34 -5.59
CA GLN A 33 -16.90 15.37 -4.67
C GLN A 33 -17.47 15.26 -3.25
N VAL A 34 -17.82 14.05 -2.82
CA VAL A 34 -18.29 13.82 -1.47
C VAL A 34 -17.08 14.08 -0.59
N GLY A 35 -17.22 15.01 0.35
CA GLY A 35 -16.20 15.41 1.34
C GLY A 35 -15.84 14.29 2.32
N GLY A 36 -15.62 13.09 1.81
CA GLY A 36 -14.92 12.02 2.48
C GLY A 36 -13.47 12.48 2.69
N ASN A 37 -12.97 12.16 3.87
CA ASN A 37 -11.66 12.56 4.35
C ASN A 37 -10.54 11.92 3.49
N LEU A 38 -10.26 12.48 2.30
CA LEU A 38 -9.17 12.04 1.41
C LEU A 38 -7.85 11.95 2.18
N PHE A 39 -7.64 12.85 3.13
CA PHE A 39 -6.49 12.84 4.02
C PHE A 39 -6.41 11.54 4.86
N MET A 40 -7.54 10.99 5.30
CA MET A 40 -7.56 9.69 5.98
C MET A 40 -7.14 8.55 5.03
N LEU A 41 -7.52 8.60 3.75
CA LEU A 41 -7.06 7.63 2.75
C LEU A 41 -5.55 7.73 2.54
N VAL A 42 -5.02 8.96 2.44
CA VAL A 42 -3.57 9.19 2.33
C VAL A 42 -2.81 8.56 3.49
N VAL A 43 -3.31 8.75 4.72
CA VAL A 43 -2.68 8.20 5.93
C VAL A 43 -2.72 6.66 5.90
N ILE A 44 -3.85 6.06 5.52
CA ILE A 44 -4.00 4.60 5.41
C ILE A 44 -3.03 4.05 4.34
N ASP A 45 -2.98 4.67 3.17
CA ASP A 45 -2.14 4.23 2.06
C ASP A 45 -0.64 4.37 2.38
N LEU A 46 -0.25 5.43 3.10
CA LEU A 46 1.13 5.59 3.60
C LEU A 46 1.49 4.53 4.63
N LEU A 47 0.62 4.25 5.61
CA LEU A 47 0.86 3.21 6.60
C LEU A 47 0.96 1.83 5.96
N ALA A 48 0.06 1.52 5.02
CA ALA A 48 0.11 0.29 4.24
C ALA A 48 1.37 0.24 3.35
N GLY A 49 1.79 1.37 2.79
CA GLY A 49 3.05 1.53 2.08
C GLY A 49 4.27 1.22 2.95
N LEU A 50 4.31 1.68 4.21
CA LEU A 50 5.39 1.36 5.15
C LEU A 50 5.42 -0.14 5.48
N VAL A 51 4.24 -0.76 5.63
CA VAL A 51 4.13 -2.21 5.84
C VAL A 51 4.63 -2.98 4.61
N GLY A 52 4.30 -2.53 3.39
CA GLY A 52 4.81 -3.10 2.14
C GLY A 52 6.33 -2.97 2.02
N LEU A 53 6.90 -1.82 2.41
CA LEU A 53 8.34 -1.60 2.45
C LEU A 53 9.03 -2.52 3.45
N ALA A 54 8.48 -2.66 4.65
CA ALA A 54 9.01 -3.58 5.67
C ALA A 54 9.00 -5.03 5.17
N GLY A 55 7.88 -5.47 4.56
CA GLY A 55 7.79 -6.77 3.92
C GLY A 55 8.83 -6.95 2.81
N TRP A 56 8.97 -5.96 1.93
CA TRP A 56 9.97 -5.98 0.86
C TRP A 56 11.39 -6.13 1.41
N VAL A 57 11.77 -5.36 2.43
CA VAL A 57 13.10 -5.46 3.06
C VAL A 57 13.34 -6.84 3.65
N VAL A 58 12.35 -7.40 4.36
CA VAL A 58 12.47 -8.73 4.96
C VAL A 58 12.63 -9.83 3.90
N TYR A 59 11.86 -9.77 2.82
CA TYR A 59 11.86 -10.81 1.78
C TYR A 59 12.92 -10.63 0.69
N SER A 60 13.44 -9.43 0.49
CA SER A 60 14.52 -9.17 -0.49
C SER A 60 15.92 -9.54 0.00
N ASN A 61 16.10 -9.74 1.31
CA ASN A 61 17.38 -10.12 1.90
C ASN A 61 17.27 -11.46 2.64
N THR A 62 18.00 -12.47 2.15
CA THR A 62 18.01 -13.83 2.70
C THR A 62 18.38 -13.86 4.19
N SER A 63 19.28 -12.99 4.65
CA SER A 63 19.66 -12.90 6.07
C SER A 63 18.50 -12.38 6.94
N TRP A 64 17.81 -11.34 6.47
CA TRP A 64 16.62 -10.81 7.16
C TRP A 64 15.47 -11.80 7.16
N SER A 65 15.20 -12.46 6.02
CA SER A 65 14.17 -13.48 5.96
C SER A 65 14.49 -14.69 6.83
N ASN A 66 15.76 -15.09 6.95
CA ASN A 66 16.14 -16.20 7.85
C ASN A 66 16.08 -15.80 9.33
N TYR A 67 16.42 -14.55 9.66
CA TYR A 67 16.33 -14.02 11.02
C TYR A 67 14.87 -13.95 11.51
N TRP A 68 13.96 -13.40 10.69
CA TRP A 68 12.56 -13.20 11.09
C TRP A 68 11.65 -14.40 10.80
N LEU A 69 11.91 -15.15 9.73
CA LEU A 69 10.96 -16.14 9.18
C LEU A 69 11.56 -17.55 9.07
N THR A 70 12.76 -17.78 9.62
CA THR A 70 13.51 -19.07 9.64
C THR A 70 13.76 -19.74 8.28
N ALA A 71 13.27 -19.17 7.18
CA ALA A 71 13.51 -19.57 5.81
C ALA A 71 13.10 -18.44 4.83
N SER A 72 13.96 -18.18 3.85
CA SER A 72 13.62 -17.35 2.69
C SER A 72 12.71 -18.10 1.72
N PRO A 73 11.49 -17.60 1.43
CA PRO A 73 10.67 -18.17 0.39
C PRO A 73 11.33 -17.85 -0.96
N LYS A 74 11.54 -18.86 -1.80
CA LYS A 74 11.89 -18.67 -3.22
C LYS A 74 10.65 -18.15 -3.96
N THR A 75 10.26 -16.91 -3.69
CA THR A 75 9.09 -16.29 -4.32
C THR A 75 9.56 -15.29 -5.35
N THR A 76 9.38 -15.65 -6.63
CA THR A 76 9.63 -14.80 -7.80
C THR A 76 8.51 -13.78 -8.05
N SER A 77 7.50 -13.73 -7.19
CA SER A 77 6.31 -12.90 -7.41
C SER A 77 6.64 -11.42 -7.19
N SER A 78 6.33 -10.59 -8.18
CA SER A 78 6.45 -9.14 -8.10
C SER A 78 5.22 -8.49 -7.44
N LEU A 79 4.21 -9.27 -7.03
CA LEU A 79 2.94 -8.75 -6.53
C LEU A 79 3.10 -7.87 -5.29
N LEU A 80 3.95 -8.26 -4.34
CA LEU A 80 4.25 -7.45 -3.14
C LEU A 80 4.80 -6.07 -3.54
N LEU A 81 5.77 -6.05 -4.46
CA LEU A 81 6.41 -4.83 -4.93
C LEU A 81 5.43 -3.95 -5.72
N ILE A 82 4.67 -4.54 -6.64
CA ILE A 82 3.68 -3.84 -7.45
C ILE A 82 2.61 -3.21 -6.57
N SER A 83 2.07 -3.96 -5.60
CA SER A 83 1.03 -3.46 -4.69
C SER A 83 1.55 -2.34 -3.80
N TRP A 84 2.79 -2.48 -3.32
CA TRP A 84 3.47 -1.42 -2.56
C TRP A 84 3.65 -0.13 -3.37
N ILE A 85 4.16 -0.23 -4.59
CA ILE A 85 4.33 0.93 -5.49
C ILE A 85 2.97 1.58 -5.79
N ALA A 86 1.93 0.77 -6.06
CA ALA A 86 0.59 1.28 -6.33
C ALA A 86 0.04 2.11 -5.16
N LEU A 87 0.21 1.64 -3.91
CA LEU A 87 -0.20 2.39 -2.72
C LEU A 87 0.56 3.70 -2.55
N LEU A 88 1.87 3.71 -2.82
CA LEU A 88 2.68 4.92 -2.79
C LEU A 88 2.19 5.96 -3.80
N VAL A 89 1.91 5.53 -5.04
CA VAL A 89 1.39 6.41 -6.09
C VAL A 89 0.01 6.96 -5.70
N LEU A 90 -0.88 6.10 -5.20
CA LEU A 90 -2.22 6.51 -4.75
C LEU A 90 -2.16 7.51 -3.60
N ALA A 91 -1.30 7.29 -2.60
CA ALA A 91 -1.10 8.21 -1.50
C ALA A 91 -0.66 9.61 -1.99
N VAL A 92 0.27 9.68 -2.94
CA VAL A 92 0.71 10.96 -3.53
C VAL A 92 -0.43 11.65 -4.27
N VAL A 93 -1.19 10.91 -5.09
CA VAL A 93 -2.34 11.46 -5.82
C VAL A 93 -3.39 12.02 -4.85
N GLN A 94 -3.80 11.24 -3.85
CA GLN A 94 -4.77 11.64 -2.85
C GLN A 94 -4.29 12.84 -2.02
N PHE A 95 -3.01 12.92 -1.70
CA PHE A 95 -2.43 14.06 -0.98
C PHE A 95 -2.53 15.35 -1.80
N VAL A 96 -2.15 15.28 -3.08
CA VAL A 96 -2.28 16.43 -4.00
C VAL A 96 -3.73 16.89 -4.09
N LEU A 97 -4.68 15.96 -4.22
CA LEU A 97 -6.11 16.29 -4.26
C LEU A 97 -6.58 16.97 -2.98
N THR A 98 -6.18 16.44 -1.82
CA THR A 98 -6.48 17.04 -0.52
C THR A 98 -6.01 18.49 -0.45
N VAL A 99 -4.78 18.77 -0.88
CA VAL A 99 -4.21 20.13 -0.86
C VAL A 99 -4.94 21.06 -1.85
N VAL A 100 -5.30 20.56 -3.04
CA VAL A 100 -6.04 21.34 -4.04
C VAL A 100 -7.42 21.73 -3.54
N ASP A 101 -8.16 20.80 -2.93
CA ASP A 101 -9.50 21.10 -2.43
C ASP A 101 -9.47 22.03 -1.22
N ALA A 102 -8.48 21.88 -0.33
CA ALA A 102 -8.27 22.82 0.78
C ALA A 102 -8.07 24.27 0.28
N LYS A 103 -7.35 24.45 -0.84
CA LYS A 103 -7.17 25.78 -1.46
C LYS A 103 -8.45 26.30 -2.11
N ARG A 104 -9.28 25.43 -2.70
CA ARG A 104 -10.55 25.84 -3.33
C ARG A 104 -11.59 26.32 -2.31
N VAL A 105 -11.62 25.75 -1.11
CA VAL A 105 -12.55 26.16 -0.05
C VAL A 105 -12.12 27.47 0.62
N ALA A 106 -10.82 27.82 0.57
CA ALA A 106 -10.27 29.01 1.21
C ALA A 106 -10.27 30.27 0.33
N ALA A 107 -10.64 30.17 -0.95
CA ALA A 107 -10.69 31.27 -1.93
C ALA A 107 -12.12 31.75 -2.14
#